data_AF-A0A0B7P1S5-F1
#
_entry.id   AF-A0A0B7P1S5-F1
#
_cell.length_a   1.000
_cell.length_b   1.000
_cell.length_c   1.000
_cell.angle_alpha   90.00
_cell.angle_beta   90.00
_cell.angle_gamma   90.00
#
_symmetry.space_group_name_H-M   'P 1'
#
loop_
_entity.id
_entity.type
_entity.pdbx_description
1 polymer ?
#
loop_
_entity_poly.entity_id
_entity_poly.type
_entity_poly.pdbx_seq_one_letter_code
_entity_poly.pdbx_strand_id
1 'polypeptide(L)'
;MGVDPEQVPRRRRKFTAEYRHEAARLVLTSGRTIADVAKELGLGEQLLGKWVRAQKETAAGDLLSDDERAELKRLRRENSQLRMDNEFLEKAAAFFASKRR
;
A
#
# COMPACT_ATOMS: atom_id res chain seq x y z
N MET A 1 -19.08 46.53 -26.52
CA MET A 1 -18.12 45.91 -25.58
C MET A 1 -18.91 44.92 -24.75
N GLY A 2 -19.06 43.69 -25.23
CA GLY A 2 -19.83 42.64 -24.55
C GLY A 2 -18.98 42.09 -23.41
N VAL A 3 -19.50 42.19 -22.20
CA VAL A 3 -18.91 41.54 -21.03
C VAL A 3 -19.13 40.03 -21.16
N ASP A 4 -18.05 39.28 -21.38
CA ASP A 4 -18.05 37.82 -21.38
C ASP A 4 -18.46 37.31 -19.99
N PRO A 5 -19.49 36.44 -19.88
CA PRO A 5 -19.90 35.90 -18.60
C PRO A 5 -18.89 34.83 -18.15
N GLU A 6 -17.97 35.27 -17.30
CA GLU A 6 -17.59 34.62 -16.05
C GLU A 6 -17.47 33.08 -16.11
N GLN A 7 -16.24 32.60 -16.33
CA GLN A 7 -15.87 31.21 -16.13
C GLN A 7 -15.98 30.84 -14.65
N VAL A 8 -17.15 30.34 -14.22
CA VAL A 8 -17.35 29.85 -12.86
C VAL A 8 -16.37 28.69 -12.61
N PRO A 9 -15.43 28.79 -11.64
CA PRO A 9 -14.44 27.75 -11.44
C PRO A 9 -15.13 26.44 -11.02
N ARG A 10 -14.98 25.40 -11.84
CA ARG A 10 -15.56 24.08 -11.55
C ARG A 10 -15.04 23.58 -10.20
N ARG A 11 -15.95 23.43 -9.23
CA ARG A 11 -15.64 22.89 -7.90
C ARG A 11 -15.03 21.49 -8.04
N ARG A 12 -13.77 21.32 -7.62
CA ARG A 12 -13.07 20.03 -7.70
C ARG A 12 -13.80 19.00 -6.84
N ARG A 13 -14.31 17.94 -7.48
CA ARG A 13 -14.90 16.78 -6.79
C ARG A 13 -13.81 16.12 -5.93
N LYS A 14 -14.08 15.94 -4.63
CA LYS A 14 -13.17 15.24 -3.72
C LYS A 14 -13.55 13.76 -3.69
N PHE A 15 -12.56 12.88 -3.75
CA PHE A 15 -12.72 11.44 -3.67
C PHE A 15 -11.94 10.90 -2.47
N THR A 16 -12.50 9.90 -1.78
CA THR A 16 -11.83 9.25 -0.64
C THR A 16 -10.58 8.50 -1.10
N ALA A 17 -9.68 8.15 -0.17
CA ALA A 17 -8.49 7.37 -0.53
C ALA A 17 -8.89 5.97 -1.01
N GLU A 18 -9.87 5.37 -0.34
CA GLU A 18 -10.42 4.04 -0.60
C GLU A 18 -11.02 3.97 -2.01
N TYR A 19 -11.84 4.98 -2.38
CA TYR A 19 -12.44 5.02 -3.71
C TYR A 19 -11.40 5.15 -4.82
N ARG A 20 -10.37 5.98 -4.60
CA ARG A 20 -9.26 6.14 -5.54
C ARG A 20 -8.50 4.83 -5.74
N HIS A 21 -8.24 4.13 -4.65
CA HIS A 21 -7.56 2.84 -4.66
C HIS A 21 -8.39 1.77 -5.38
N GLU A 22 -9.69 1.68 -5.09
CA GLU A 22 -10.55 0.67 -5.71
C GLU A 22 -10.75 0.91 -7.21
N ALA A 23 -10.94 2.17 -7.62
CA ALA A 23 -11.04 2.52 -9.03
C ALA A 23 -9.76 2.19 -9.81
N ALA A 24 -8.59 2.47 -9.24
CA ALA A 24 -7.31 2.14 -9.85
C ALA A 24 -7.04 0.62 -9.86
N ARG A 25 -7.39 -0.09 -8.78
CA ARG A 25 -7.33 -1.55 -8.69
C ARG A 25 -8.16 -2.22 -9.77
N LEU A 26 -9.38 -1.75 -9.99
CA LEU A 26 -10.28 -2.29 -11.02
C LEU A 26 -9.62 -2.26 -12.41
N VAL A 27 -8.94 -1.17 -12.78
CA VAL A 27 -8.19 -1.10 -14.05
C VAL A 27 -7.06 -2.13 -14.07
N LEU A 28 -6.27 -2.20 -12.99
CA LEU A 28 -5.10 -3.08 -12.90
C LEU A 28 -5.44 -4.56 -12.95
N THR A 29 -6.60 -4.97 -12.42
CA THR A 29 -6.98 -6.39 -12.31
C THR A 29 -7.94 -6.85 -13.40
N SER A 30 -8.69 -5.96 -14.04
CA SER A 30 -9.70 -6.35 -15.05
C SER A 30 -9.15 -6.49 -16.46
N GLY A 31 -7.96 -5.96 -16.75
CA GLY A 31 -7.41 -5.91 -18.12
C GLY A 31 -8.14 -4.93 -19.06
N ARG A 32 -9.14 -4.19 -18.56
CA ARG A 32 -9.87 -3.17 -19.32
C ARG A 32 -9.05 -1.89 -19.45
N THR A 33 -9.35 -1.10 -20.48
CA THR A 33 -8.65 0.18 -20.67
C THR A 33 -9.06 1.19 -19.59
N ILE A 34 -8.19 2.17 -19.32
CA ILE A 34 -8.50 3.28 -18.40
C ILE A 34 -9.75 4.03 -18.90
N ALA A 35 -9.91 4.19 -20.22
CA ALA A 35 -11.04 4.89 -20.82
C ALA A 35 -12.38 4.20 -20.51
N ASP A 36 -12.43 2.88 -20.69
CA ASP A 36 -13.66 2.10 -20.42
C ASP A 36 -14.09 2.20 -18.96
N VAL A 37 -13.13 2.05 -18.04
CA VAL A 37 -13.40 2.10 -16.60
C VAL A 37 -13.73 3.53 -16.16
N ALA A 38 -13.06 4.54 -16.70
CA ALA A 38 -13.36 5.94 -16.39
C ALA A 38 -14.78 6.32 -16.83
N LYS A 39 -15.20 5.86 -18.01
CA LYS A 39 -16.57 6.07 -18.53
C LYS A 39 -17.61 5.42 -17.63
N GLU A 40 -17.39 4.18 -17.21
CA GLU A 40 -18.28 3.45 -16.30
C GLU A 40 -18.42 4.13 -14.93
N LEU A 41 -17.32 4.65 -14.40
CA LEU A 41 -17.29 5.30 -13.07
C LEU A 41 -17.66 6.79 -13.12
N GLY A 42 -17.93 7.35 -14.30
CA GLY A 42 -18.19 8.79 -14.47
C GLY A 42 -17.00 9.65 -14.00
N LEU A 43 -15.78 9.22 -14.32
CA LEU A 43 -14.51 9.87 -14.01
C LEU A 43 -13.84 10.39 -15.29
N GLY A 44 -12.99 11.41 -15.15
CA GLY A 44 -12.10 11.80 -16.23
C GLY A 44 -10.97 10.79 -16.40
N GLU A 45 -10.67 10.39 -17.63
CA GLU A 45 -9.63 9.39 -17.93
C GLU A 45 -8.27 9.78 -17.36
N GLN A 46 -7.90 11.05 -17.48
CA GLN A 46 -6.65 11.59 -16.95
C GLN A 46 -6.57 11.51 -15.41
N LEU A 47 -7.71 11.64 -14.73
CA LEU A 47 -7.78 11.53 -13.27
C LEU A 47 -7.57 10.09 -12.83
N LEU A 48 -8.30 9.15 -13.47
CA LEU A 48 -8.15 7.73 -13.18
C LEU A 48 -6.74 7.23 -13.53
N GLY A 49 -6.18 7.66 -14.66
CA GLY A 49 -4.82 7.34 -15.07
C GLY A 49 -3.76 7.78 -14.06
N LYS A 50 -3.93 8.95 -13.41
CA LYS A 50 -3.06 9.39 -12.31
C LYS A 50 -3.12 8.44 -11.11
N TRP A 51 -4.30 7.97 -10.73
CA TRP A 51 -4.44 7.03 -9.62
C TRP A 51 -3.85 5.66 -9.93
N VAL A 52 -4.07 5.16 -11.15
CA VAL A 52 -3.46 3.91 -11.63
C VAL A 52 -1.93 4.00 -11.60
N ARG A 53 -1.37 5.11 -12.07
CA ARG A 53 0.09 5.34 -12.04
C ARG A 53 0.62 5.37 -10.61
N ALA A 54 -0.01 6.12 -9.71
CA ALA A 54 0.39 6.19 -8.31
C ALA A 54 0.37 4.80 -7.65
N GLN A 55 -0.67 3.98 -7.92
CA GLN A 55 -0.75 2.63 -7.36
C GLN A 55 0.32 1.69 -7.93
N LYS A 56 0.67 1.81 -9.22
CA LYS A 56 1.80 1.08 -9.82
C LYS A 56 3.14 1.48 -9.21
N GLU A 57 3.33 2.77 -8.95
CA GLU A 57 4.55 3.29 -8.32
C GLU A 57 4.67 2.84 -6.85
N THR A 58 3.56 2.84 -6.09
CA THR A 58 3.53 2.24 -4.74
C THR A 58 3.86 0.75 -4.79
N ALA A 59 3.23 0.00 -5.69
CA ALA A 59 3.49 -1.43 -5.83
C ALA A 59 4.93 -1.73 -6.28
N ALA A 60 5.51 -0.88 -7.13
CA ALA A 60 6.92 -0.99 -7.54
C ALA A 60 7.88 -0.59 -6.41
N GLY A 61 7.51 0.36 -5.54
CA GLY A 61 8.26 0.69 -4.33
C GLY A 61 8.18 -0.40 -3.25
N ASP A 62 7.12 -1.20 -3.24
CA ASP A 62 6.98 -2.40 -2.40
C ASP A 62 7.73 -3.63 -2.96
N LEU A 63 8.22 -3.58 -4.20
CA LEU A 63 9.16 -4.57 -4.70
C LEU A 63 10.53 -4.29 -4.10
N LEU A 64 10.77 -4.89 -2.93
CA LEU A 64 12.10 -4.93 -2.31
C LEU A 64 13.14 -5.28 -3.38
N SER A 65 14.26 -4.57 -3.42
CA SER A 65 15.43 -5.00 -4.20
C SER A 65 15.90 -6.39 -3.75
N ASP A 66 16.74 -7.05 -4.55
CA ASP A 66 17.30 -8.36 -4.16
C ASP A 66 18.10 -8.26 -2.85
N ASP A 67 18.81 -7.16 -2.64
CA ASP A 67 19.53 -6.87 -1.41
C ASP A 67 18.58 -6.70 -0.22
N GLU A 68 17.49 -5.94 -0.38
CA GLU A 68 16.47 -5.78 0.66
C GLU A 68 15.72 -7.09 0.96
N ARG A 69 15.50 -7.95 -0.05
CA ARG A 69 14.94 -9.29 0.14
C ARG A 69 15.89 -10.21 0.92
N ALA A 70 17.19 -10.16 0.59
CA ALA A 70 18.22 -10.94 1.27
C ALA A 70 18.33 -10.51 2.75
N GLU A 71 18.30 -9.19 2.99
CA GLU A 71 18.33 -8.62 4.32
C GLU A 71 17.08 -8.99 5.13
N LEU A 72 15.89 -8.90 4.53
CA LEU A 72 14.64 -9.33 5.18
C LEU A 72 14.70 -10.81 5.59
N LYS A 73 15.28 -11.67 4.74
CA LYS A 73 15.46 -13.09 5.04
C LYS A 73 16.46 -13.30 6.19
N ARG A 74 17.55 -12.53 6.24
CA ARG A 74 18.52 -12.55 7.34
C ARG A 74 17.85 -12.14 8.65
N LEU A 75 17.16 -11.00 8.66
CA LEU A 75 16.47 -10.47 9.83
C LEU A 75 15.40 -11.42 10.36
N ARG A 76 14.64 -12.09 9.49
CA ARG A 76 13.65 -13.10 9.92
C ARG A 76 14.28 -14.30 10.61
N ARG A 77 15.43 -14.77 10.13
CA ARG A 77 16.18 -15.86 10.77
C ARG A 77 16.71 -15.44 12.13
N GLU A 78 17.31 -14.26 12.20
CA GLU A 78 17.82 -13.70 13.45
C GLU A 78 16.70 -13.51 14.49
N ASN A 79 15.56 -12.97 14.08
CA ASN A 79 14.41 -12.82 14.98
C ASN A 79 13.89 -14.16 15.49
N SER A 80 13.84 -15.18 14.63
CA SER A 80 13.46 -16.53 15.04
C SER A 80 14.41 -17.10 16.08
N GLN A 81 15.73 -16.94 15.88
CA GLN A 81 16.74 -17.41 16.83
C GLN A 81 16.61 -16.68 18.17
N LEU A 82 16.49 -15.35 18.14
CA LEU A 82 16.33 -14.54 19.36
C LEU A 82 15.08 -14.93 20.15
N ARG A 83 13.98 -15.27 19.48
CA ARG A 83 12.77 -15.76 20.14
C ARG A 83 12.99 -17.09 20.84
N MET A 84 13.69 -18.03 20.19
CA MET A 84 14.02 -19.32 20.79
C MET A 84 14.95 -19.16 22.01
N ASP A 85 15.96 -18.28 21.89
CA ASP A 85 16.90 -18.01 22.98
C ASP A 85 16.17 -17.37 24.18
N ASN A 86 15.29 -16.40 23.92
CA ASN A 86 14.46 -15.80 24.97
C ASN A 86 13.56 -16.84 25.66
N GLU A 87 12.87 -17.69 24.89
CA GLU A 87 12.02 -18.75 25.45
C GLU A 87 12.84 -19.72 26.33
N PHE A 88 14.04 -20.09 25.89
CA PHE A 88 14.93 -20.94 26.67
C PHE A 88 15.36 -20.26 27.99
N LEU A 89 15.76 -18.99 27.93
CA LEU A 89 16.16 -18.22 29.10
C LEU A 89 15.02 -18.04 30.09
N GLU A 90 13.80 -17.78 29.61
CA GLU A 90 12.59 -17.70 30.45
C GLU A 90 12.32 -19.01 31.18
N LYS A 91 12.41 -20.15 30.48
CA LYS A 91 12.26 -21.49 31.09
C LYS A 91 13.34 -21.75 32.14
N ALA A 92 14.59 -21.40 31.84
CA ALA A 92 15.70 -21.53 32.79
C ALA A 92 15.47 -20.66 34.03
N ALA A 93 15.09 -19.40 33.85
CA ALA A 93 14.78 -18.48 34.95
C ALA A 93 13.65 -19.02 35.84
N ALA A 94 12.56 -19.52 35.23
CA ALA A 94 11.45 -20.14 35.94
C ALA A 94 11.89 -21.38 36.74
N PHE A 95 12.71 -22.26 36.16
CA PHE A 95 13.27 -23.41 36.84
C PHE A 95 14.09 -22.99 38.09
N PHE A 96 15.01 -22.04 37.94
CA PHE A 96 15.82 -21.57 39.06
C PHE A 96 15.02 -20.82 40.14
N ALA A 97 13.95 -20.14 39.76
CA ALA A 97 13.02 -19.52 40.72
C ALA A 97 12.26 -20.59 41.53
N SER A 98 11.82 -21.67 40.87
CA SER A 98 11.08 -22.76 41.53
C SER A 98 11.93 -23.60 42.49
N LYS A 99 13.24 -23.74 42.23
CA LYS A 99 14.17 -24.54 43.06
C LYS A 99 14.65 -23.82 44.33
N ARG A 100 14.34 -22.52 44.48
CA ARG A 100 14.78 -21.69 45.61
C ARG A 100 13.78 -21.69 46.79
N ARG A 101 12.84 -22.62 46.78
CA ARG A 101 11.74 -22.79 47.74
C ARG A 101 11.89 -24.08 48.52
#